data_AF-A0A345XNB1-F1
#
_entry.id   AF-A0A345XNB1-F1
#
_cell.length_a   1.000
_cell.length_b   1.000
_cell.length_c   1.000
_cell.angle_alpha   90.00
_cell.angle_beta   90.00
_cell.angle_gamma   90.00
#
_symmetry.space_group_name_H-M   'P 1'
#
loop_
_entity.id
_entity.type
_entity.pdbx_description
1 polymer ?
#
loop_
_entity_poly.entity_id
_entity_poly.type
_entity_poly.pdbx_seq_one_letter_code
_entity_poly.pdbx_strand_id
1 'polypeptide(L)' 'MTATIEFWPTEEDARIIRAATREGETADDVIRRALRLLERELWLGRARAHATRLADEDVSAEADVW' A
#
# COMPACT_ATOMS: atom_id res chain seq x y z
N MET A 1 15.60 -2.20 10.62
CA MET A 1 16.19 -3.50 10.27
C MET A 1 15.98 -3.73 8.78
N THR A 2 17.00 -4.19 8.05
CA THR A 2 16.91 -4.48 6.61
C THR A 2 16.85 -5.99 6.42
N ALA A 3 15.81 -6.47 5.74
CA ALA A 3 15.71 -7.85 5.27
C ALA A 3 16.04 -7.88 3.77
N THR A 4 16.78 -8.90 3.33
CA THR A 4 17.09 -9.10 1.91
C THR A 4 15.98 -9.93 1.28
N ILE A 5 15.37 -9.40 0.22
CA ILE A 5 14.40 -10.10 -0.61
C ILE A 5 14.97 -10.12 -2.02
N GLU A 6 15.15 -11.31 -2.59
CA GLU A 6 15.54 -11.43 -4.00
C GLU A 6 14.34 -11.14 -4.90
N PHE A 7 14.56 -10.30 -5.89
CA PHE A 7 13.55 -9.93 -6.88
C PHE A 7 14.07 -10.33 -8.27
N TRP A 8 13.30 -11.19 -8.93
CA TRP A 8 13.60 -11.71 -10.27
C TRP A 8 12.62 -11.10 -11.27
N PRO A 9 12.90 -9.87 -11.78
CA PRO A 9 11.96 -9.17 -12.64
C PRO A 9 11.73 -9.94 -13.95
N THR A 10 10.46 -9.99 -14.36
CA THR A 10 10.11 -10.34 -15.73
C THR A 10 10.44 -9.19 -16.68
N GLU A 11 10.36 -9.43 -17.99
CA GLU A 11 10.51 -8.36 -19.00
C GLU A 11 9.46 -7.26 -18.80
N GLU A 12 8.25 -7.63 -18.40
CA GLU A 12 7.16 -6.69 -18.13
C GLU A 12 7.45 -5.85 -16.88
N ASP A 13 7.94 -6.47 -15.80
CA ASP A 13 8.36 -5.73 -14.60
C ASP A 13 9.46 -4.73 -14.95
N ALA A 14 10.45 -5.15 -15.75
CA ALA A 14 11.52 -4.28 -16.21
C ALA A 14 10.99 -3.12 -17.06
N ARG A 15 10.01 -3.36 -17.94
CA ARG A 15 9.34 -2.33 -18.72
C ARG A 15 8.62 -1.31 -17.83
N ILE A 16 7.87 -1.78 -16.84
CA ILE A 16 7.14 -0.94 -15.88
C ILE A 16 8.12 -0.11 -15.05
N ILE A 17 9.17 -0.72 -14.51
CA ILE A 17 10.19 -0.03 -13.72
C ILE A 17 10.82 1.08 -14.54
N ARG A 18 11.31 0.78 -15.76
CA ARG A 18 11.92 1.79 -16.65
C ARG A 18 10.98 2.96 -16.95
N ALA A 19 9.70 2.68 -17.21
CA ALA A 19 8.71 3.71 -17.49
C ALA A 19 8.38 4.57 -16.25
N ALA A 20 8.50 4.01 -15.05
CA ALA A 20 8.20 4.68 -13.79
C ALA A 20 9.41 5.38 -13.15
N THR A 21 10.63 5.08 -13.60
CA THR A 21 11.88 5.70 -13.13
C THR A 21 11.89 7.19 -13.43
N ARG A 22 12.17 8.00 -12.40
CA ARG A 22 12.41 9.43 -12.53
C ARG A 22 13.91 9.72 -12.60
N GLU A 23 14.26 10.93 -13.02
CA GLU A 23 15.67 11.36 -13.06
C GLU A 23 16.33 11.19 -11.68
N GLY A 24 17.45 10.46 -11.65
CA GLY A 24 18.19 10.16 -10.43
C GLY A 24 17.66 9.01 -9.57
N GLU A 25 16.52 8.38 -9.92
CA GLU A 25 16.00 7.21 -9.19
C GLU A 25 16.69 5.92 -9.65
N THR A 26 17.00 5.04 -8.70
CA THR A 26 17.37 3.64 -8.99
C THR A 26 16.13 2.75 -9.11
N ALA A 27 16.30 1.52 -9.62
CA ALA A 27 15.20 0.55 -9.65
C ALA A 27 14.66 0.24 -8.24
N ASP A 28 15.54 0.17 -7.23
CA ASP A 28 15.18 -0.03 -5.83
C ASP A 28 14.29 1.10 -5.31
N ASP A 29 14.58 2.35 -5.68
CA ASP A 29 13.76 3.50 -5.28
C ASP A 29 12.35 3.41 -5.88
N VAL A 30 12.25 3.02 -7.15
CA VAL A 30 10.97 2.80 -7.84
C VAL A 30 10.18 1.66 -7.16
N ILE A 31 10.83 0.53 -6.86
CA ILE A 31 10.19 -0.61 -6.19
C ILE A 31 9.71 -0.20 -4.79
N ARG A 32 10.53 0.52 -4.01
CA ARG A 32 10.12 1.03 -2.69
C ARG A 32 8.91 1.95 -2.80
N ARG A 33 8.90 2.85 -3.78
CA ARG A 33 7.76 3.75 -4.03
C ARG A 33 6.51 2.97 -4.43
N ALA A 34 6.63 1.96 -5.28
CA ALA A 34 5.53 1.07 -5.67
C ALA A 34 4.95 0.32 -4.46
N LEU A 35 5.80 -0.20 -3.57
CA LEU A 35 5.37 -0.88 -2.35
C LEU A 35 4.57 0.05 -1.42
N ARG A 36 4.95 1.33 -1.31
CA ARG A 36 4.19 2.32 -0.54
C ARG A 36 2.82 2.65 -1.15
N LEU A 37 2.73 2.65 -2.48
CA LEU A 37 1.45 2.81 -3.17
C LEU A 37 0.53 1.60 -2.91
N LEU A 38 1.07 0.38 -3.01
CA LEU A 38 0.35 -0.85 -2.71
C LEU A 38 -0.13 -0.89 -1.25
N GLU A 39 0.72 -0.50 -0.29
CA GLU A 39 0.36 -0.39 1.13
C GLU A 39 -0.85 0.54 1.33
N ARG A 40 -0.87 1.69 0.64
CA ARG A 40 -1.97 2.64 0.70
C ARG A 40 -3.27 2.07 0.13
N GLU A 41 -3.20 1.37 -0.99
CA GLU A 41 -4.38 0.72 -1.61
C GLU A 41 -4.97 -0.35 -0.69
N LEU A 42 -4.12 -1.20 -0.09
CA LEU A 42 -4.55 -2.20 0.89
C LEU A 42 -5.19 -1.54 2.12
N TRP A 43 -4.64 -0.42 2.59
CA TRP A 43 -5.23 0.34 3.69
C TRP A 43 -6.61 0.89 3.32
N LEU A 44 -6.77 1.50 2.14
CA LEU A 44 -8.06 2.01 1.66
C LEU A 44 -9.10 0.90 1.52
N GLY A 45 -8.69 -0.27 1.01
CA GLY A 45 -9.56 -1.44 0.92
C GLY A 45 -10.08 -1.88 2.30
N ARG A 46 -9.17 -1.99 3.29
CA ARG A 46 -9.54 -2.31 4.67
C ARG A 46 -10.44 -1.23 5.29
N ALA A 47 -10.09 0.04 5.13
CA ALA A 47 -10.88 1.16 5.66
C ALA A 47 -12.31 1.15 5.10
N ARG A 48 -12.46 0.90 3.79
CA ARG A 48 -13.78 0.81 3.16
C ARG A 48 -14.58 -0.38 3.68
N ALA A 49 -13.97 -1.55 3.79
CA ALA A 49 -14.63 -2.73 4.35
C ALA A 49 -15.05 -2.49 5.82
N HIS A 50 -14.20 -1.81 6.59
CA HIS A 50 -14.49 -1.46 7.98
C HIS A 50 -15.64 -0.46 8.08
N ALA A 51 -15.67 0.58 7.23
CA ALA A 51 -16.75 1.55 7.19
C ALA A 51 -18.09 0.89 6.81
N THR A 52 -18.10 -0.08 5.88
CA THR A 52 -19.31 -0.85 5.58
C THR A 52 -19.76 -1.69 6.78
N ARG A 53 -18.84 -2.29 7.54
CA ARG A 53 -19.17 -3.07 8.75
C ARG A 53 -19.74 -2.19 9.88
N LEU A 54 -19.14 -1.01 10.08
CA LEU A 54 -19.54 -0.03 11.10
C LEU A 54 -20.82 0.74 10.75
N ALA A 55 -21.24 0.74 9.48
CA ALA A 55 -22.49 1.40 9.08
C ALA A 55 -23.72 0.78 9.77
N ASP A 56 -23.63 -0.49 10.16
CA ASP A 56 -24.66 -1.22 10.89
C ASP A 56 -24.39 -1.24 12.42
N GLU A 57 -23.32 -0.60 12.89
CA GLU A 57 -22.91 -0.56 14.29
C GLU A 57 -23.45 0.73 14.94
N ASP A 58 -24.38 0.59 15.89
CA ASP A 58 -24.92 1.71 16.65
C ASP A 58 -23.92 2.16 17.72
N VAL A 59 -23.00 3.05 17.33
CA VAL A 59 -21.98 3.65 18.21
C VAL A 59 -22.57 4.58 19.28
N SER A 60 -23.88 4.87 19.24
CA SER A 60 -24.55 5.68 20.26
C SER A 60 -24.93 4.90 21.53
N ALA A 61 -24.77 3.58 21.51
CA ALA A 61 -25.05 2.70 22.65
C ALA A 61 -23.89 2.62 23.67
N GLU A 62 -22.69 3.07 23.33
CA GLU A 62 -21.55 3.12 24.27
C GLU A 62 -21.56 4.43 25.05
N ALA A 63 -21.46 4.32 26.38
CA ALA A 63 -21.35 5.49 27.25
C ALA A 63 -20.03 6.22 26.97
N ASP A 64 -20.11 7.52 26.72
CA ASP A 64 -18.94 8.38 26.53
C ASP A 64 -18.18 8.51 27.86
N VAL A 65 -17.17 7.66 28.05
CA VAL A 65 -16.29 7.61 29.23
C VAL A 65 -14.89 8.10 28.85
N TRP A 66 -14.79 9.40 28.55
CA TRP A 66 -13.52 10.13 28.39
C TRP A 66 -13.24 11.04 29.58
#